data_AF-A0A151SPR4-F1
#
_entry.id   AF-A0A151SPR4-F1
#
_cell.length_a   1.000
_cell.length_b   1.000
_cell.length_c   1.000
_cell.angle_alpha   90.00
_cell.angle_beta   90.00
_cell.angle_gamma   90.00
#
_symmetry.space_group_name_H-M   'P 1'
#
loop_
_entity.id
_entity.type
_entity.pdbx_description
1 polymer ?
#
loop_
_entity_poly.entity_id
_entity_poly.type
_entity_poly.pdbx_seq_one_letter_code
_entity_poly.pdbx_strand_id
1 'polypeptide(L)'
;MLVWDDRTSVPLLKKDGLMATHDEDTGNYFYESDVHCVLCPRNPDDGESKIQDLEISTMFTHHQKIVVVDNPFDGGAAFGFPETPEEAARSGLVSGKDNIIDRGIQDAYINAIRRAKNFIYIENQYFLGSCYGWSADGIKPEDIGALHLIPKELSLKIVSKIEGGERFSVYVVVPMWPEGYPEKGTVQAILDWQRRTMDMMYKDVVGALKAKGIDEDPRNYLTFFCLGNRELKKPEEYEPPERPDPDTDYMRAQESRRFMIYVHAKMMIVDDEYIIIGSANINQRSMDGARDSEIAMGAYQPYHLATRQPARGQIHGFRMSLWYEHLGLLDDSFLHPESEECIKKVNQIGDKYWDLYTTEPLEQDLPGHLLRYPIAISSEGSVTQLQGFEFFPDTKAPVLGAKSDYMPPILTT
;
A
#
# COMPACT_ATOMS: atom_id res chain seq x y z
N MET A 1 -9.04 -18.59 19.17
CA MET A 1 -8.96 -17.42 18.27
C MET A 1 -8.46 -16.23 19.05
N LEU A 2 -7.59 -15.43 18.44
CA LEU A 2 -7.15 -14.14 18.96
C LEU A 2 -7.70 -13.08 17.99
N VAL A 3 -8.69 -12.30 18.41
CA VAL A 3 -9.33 -11.26 17.61
C VAL A 3 -8.97 -9.92 18.23
N TRP A 4 -8.62 -8.91 17.42
CA TRP A 4 -8.32 -7.58 17.96
C TRP A 4 -9.54 -7.01 18.69
N ASP A 5 -9.30 -6.50 19.90
CA ASP A 5 -10.28 -5.81 20.74
C ASP A 5 -10.34 -4.31 20.36
N ASP A 6 -11.33 -3.93 19.55
CA ASP A 6 -11.65 -2.52 19.32
C ASP A 6 -12.36 -2.00 20.56
N ARG A 7 -11.58 -1.38 21.45
CA ARG A 7 -12.08 -0.80 22.72
C ARG A 7 -13.15 0.28 22.53
N THR A 8 -13.43 0.70 21.29
CA THR A 8 -14.50 1.64 20.98
C THR A 8 -15.81 0.97 20.54
N SER A 9 -15.82 -0.36 20.37
CA SER A 9 -17.03 -1.15 20.23
C SER A 9 -17.87 -1.03 21.52
N VAL A 10 -19.17 -0.72 21.38
CA VAL A 10 -20.07 -0.56 22.53
C VAL A 10 -21.27 -1.48 22.36
N PRO A 11 -21.40 -2.56 23.18
CA PRO A 11 -22.44 -3.57 23.01
C PRO A 11 -23.84 -3.00 23.21
N LEU A 12 -23.96 -1.94 24.01
CA LEU A 12 -25.22 -1.30 24.37
C LEU A 12 -25.86 -0.47 23.24
N LEU A 13 -25.08 -0.09 22.22
CA LEU A 13 -25.52 0.86 21.18
C LEU A 13 -25.64 0.23 19.78
N LYS A 14 -25.32 -1.07 19.60
CA LYS A 14 -25.24 -1.73 18.27
C LYS A 14 -24.51 -0.85 17.24
N LYS A 15 -23.43 -0.21 17.67
CA LYS A 15 -22.53 0.50 16.78
C LYS A 15 -21.29 -0.35 16.67
N ASP A 16 -20.98 -0.78 15.46
CA ASP A 16 -19.63 -1.22 15.12
C ASP A 16 -18.67 -0.11 15.60
N GLY A 17 -17.55 -0.48 16.23
CA GLY A 17 -16.59 0.49 16.78
C GLY A 17 -16.10 1.50 15.74
N LEU A 18 -15.22 2.42 16.14
CA LEU A 18 -14.66 3.44 15.25
C LEU A 18 -14.05 2.83 13.97
N MET A 19 -13.62 1.57 14.03
CA MET A 19 -13.00 0.81 12.94
C MET A 19 -13.93 -0.24 12.30
N ALA A 20 -15.23 -0.17 12.58
CA ALA A 20 -16.26 -1.04 12.02
C ALA A 20 -15.97 -2.55 12.18
N THR A 21 -15.41 -2.95 13.32
CA THR A 21 -15.14 -4.36 13.63
C THR A 21 -16.38 -5.06 14.20
N HIS A 22 -16.42 -6.39 14.07
CA HIS A 22 -17.42 -7.26 14.69
C HIS A 22 -16.78 -8.15 15.77
N ASP A 23 -15.83 -7.58 16.52
CA ASP A 23 -15.04 -8.27 17.53
C ASP A 23 -15.91 -8.74 18.71
N GLU A 24 -16.75 -7.87 19.27
CA GLU A 24 -17.69 -8.25 20.34
C GLU A 24 -18.73 -9.28 19.88
N ASP A 25 -19.30 -9.10 18.68
CA ASP A 25 -20.23 -10.05 18.08
C ASP A 25 -19.59 -11.42 17.87
N THR A 26 -18.33 -11.46 17.44
CA THR A 26 -17.55 -12.69 17.28
C THR A 26 -17.27 -13.35 18.63
N GLY A 27 -16.90 -12.56 19.64
CA GLY A 27 -16.72 -13.05 21.01
C GLY A 27 -17.99 -13.68 21.57
N ASN A 28 -19.12 -12.99 21.40
CA ASN A 28 -20.44 -13.46 21.83
C ASN A 28 -20.90 -14.71 21.09
N TYR A 29 -20.66 -14.79 19.78
CA TYR A 29 -21.02 -15.95 18.96
C TYR A 29 -20.38 -17.24 19.47
N PHE A 30 -19.13 -17.18 19.94
CA PHE A 30 -18.39 -18.34 20.44
C PHE A 30 -18.45 -18.56 21.95
N TYR A 31 -19.07 -17.65 22.71
CA TYR A 31 -19.01 -17.64 24.18
C TYR A 31 -19.46 -18.95 24.86
N GLU A 32 -20.49 -19.61 24.33
CA GLU A 32 -20.99 -20.90 24.86
C GLU A 32 -20.56 -22.12 24.02
N SER A 33 -19.59 -21.94 23.13
CA SER A 33 -19.06 -23.01 22.28
C SER A 33 -17.73 -23.57 22.80
N ASP A 34 -17.26 -24.68 22.23
CA ASP A 34 -15.91 -25.20 22.50
C ASP A 34 -14.78 -24.34 21.87
N VAL A 35 -15.13 -23.33 21.07
CA VAL A 35 -14.15 -22.41 20.47
C VAL A 35 -13.72 -21.37 21.50
N HIS A 36 -12.47 -21.45 21.93
CA HIS A 36 -11.87 -20.42 22.80
C HIS A 36 -11.56 -19.15 22.00
N CYS A 37 -12.45 -18.14 22.06
CA CYS A 37 -12.25 -16.82 21.47
C CYS A 37 -11.78 -15.81 22.53
N VAL A 38 -10.68 -15.09 22.25
CA VAL A 38 -10.12 -14.07 23.15
C VAL A 38 -10.01 -12.74 22.40
N LEU A 39 -10.62 -11.70 22.95
CA LEU A 39 -10.46 -10.32 22.50
C LEU A 39 -9.11 -9.79 23.01
N CYS A 40 -8.26 -9.38 22.09
CA CYS A 40 -6.86 -9.06 22.32
C CYS A 40 -6.62 -7.56 22.14
N PRO A 41 -6.39 -6.80 23.23
CA PRO A 41 -6.09 -5.39 23.13
C PRO A 41 -4.66 -5.14 22.66
N ARG A 42 -4.47 -4.09 21.86
CA ARG A 42 -3.15 -3.60 21.46
C ARG A 42 -2.85 -2.27 22.14
N ASN A 43 -1.69 -2.16 22.77
CA ASN A 43 -1.15 -0.89 23.27
C ASN A 43 0.18 -0.61 22.56
N PRO A 44 0.41 0.60 22.03
CA PRO A 44 1.69 0.97 21.43
C PRO A 44 2.78 1.11 22.49
N ASP A 45 4.04 0.98 22.08
CA ASP A 45 5.20 1.27 22.92
C ASP A 45 5.83 2.61 22.49
N ASP A 46 5.26 3.73 22.99
CA ASP A 46 5.61 5.07 22.53
C ASP A 46 6.06 6.04 23.66
N GLY A 47 6.91 6.99 23.26
CA GLY A 47 7.63 7.95 24.11
C GLY A 47 6.94 9.28 24.39
N GLU A 48 5.67 9.46 24.03
CA GLU A 48 4.99 10.77 24.06
C GLU A 48 4.31 11.10 25.42
N SER A 49 3.60 12.24 25.48
CA SER A 49 3.01 12.76 26.72
C SER A 49 1.77 11.95 27.14
N LYS A 50 1.58 11.79 28.46
CA LYS A 50 0.47 11.00 29.07
C LYS A 50 -0.94 11.31 28.56
N ILE A 51 -1.20 12.52 28.04
CA ILE A 51 -2.52 12.92 27.52
C ILE A 51 -2.72 12.37 26.10
N GLN A 52 -1.67 12.44 25.28
CA GLN A 52 -1.67 11.96 23.90
C GLN A 52 -1.67 10.42 23.86
N ASP A 53 -1.01 9.77 24.83
CA ASP A 53 -1.06 8.32 25.00
C ASP A 53 -2.48 7.76 25.20
N LEU A 54 -3.36 8.50 25.90
CA LEU A 54 -4.72 8.03 26.19
C LEU A 54 -5.61 8.02 24.93
N GLU A 55 -5.56 9.07 24.12
CA GLU A 55 -6.32 9.19 22.86
C GLU A 55 -5.78 8.25 21.76
N ILE A 56 -4.49 7.94 21.79
CA ILE A 56 -3.84 7.08 20.78
C ILE A 56 -3.92 5.59 21.14
N SER A 57 -3.97 5.23 22.43
CA SER A 57 -3.96 3.83 22.87
C SER A 57 -5.11 2.97 22.35
N THR A 58 -6.22 3.57 21.91
CA THR A 58 -7.37 2.88 21.32
C THR A 58 -7.28 2.73 19.80
N MET A 59 -6.26 3.31 19.16
CA MET A 59 -6.19 3.45 17.70
C MET A 59 -5.21 2.48 17.04
N PHE A 60 -4.41 1.73 17.79
CA PHE A 60 -3.48 0.73 17.25
C PHE A 60 -4.07 -0.67 17.32
N THR A 61 -3.74 -1.51 16.33
CA THR A 61 -4.44 -2.77 16.10
C THR A 61 -3.52 -3.99 16.13
N HIS A 62 -4.10 -5.15 16.47
CA HIS A 62 -3.50 -6.43 16.07
C HIS A 62 -3.87 -6.70 14.60
N HIS A 63 -2.99 -6.29 13.69
CA HIS A 63 -3.28 -6.30 12.25
C HIS A 63 -2.86 -7.61 11.55
N GLN A 64 -2.44 -8.63 12.30
CA GLN A 64 -2.06 -9.95 11.77
C GLN A 64 -3.29 -10.74 11.27
N LYS A 65 -3.19 -11.39 10.11
CA LYS A 65 -4.20 -12.33 9.59
C LYS A 65 -3.57 -13.72 9.54
N ILE A 66 -3.94 -14.60 10.48
CA ILE A 66 -3.28 -15.90 10.69
C ILE A 66 -4.32 -17.02 10.81
N VAL A 67 -4.10 -18.11 10.09
CA VAL A 67 -4.77 -19.39 10.29
C VAL A 67 -3.70 -20.47 10.39
N VAL A 68 -3.73 -21.24 11.47
CA VAL A 68 -2.81 -22.38 11.71
C VAL A 68 -3.66 -23.60 12.00
N VAL A 69 -3.43 -24.68 11.25
CA VAL A 69 -4.13 -25.97 11.38
C VAL A 69 -3.10 -27.09 11.31
N ASP A 70 -3.34 -28.19 12.01
CA ASP A 70 -2.60 -29.42 11.79
C ASP A 70 -3.03 -30.06 10.45
N ASN A 71 -2.08 -30.72 9.79
CA ASN A 71 -2.31 -31.45 8.55
C ASN A 71 -1.69 -32.85 8.71
N PRO A 72 -2.31 -33.94 8.22
CA PRO A 72 -1.94 -35.29 8.63
C PRO A 72 -0.48 -35.74 8.36
N PHE A 73 0.29 -35.07 7.49
CA PHE A 73 1.74 -35.25 7.20
C PHE A 73 2.25 -33.94 6.52
N ASP A 74 3.47 -33.40 6.62
CA ASP A 74 4.83 -33.88 6.92
C ASP A 74 5.51 -32.96 7.96
N GLY A 75 6.22 -33.56 8.91
CA GLY A 75 6.82 -32.88 10.06
C GLY A 75 8.02 -32.02 9.71
N GLY A 76 7.85 -30.71 9.80
CA GLY A 76 8.93 -29.72 9.89
C GLY A 76 8.65 -28.76 11.03
N ALA A 77 8.90 -29.19 12.27
CA ALA A 77 8.83 -28.28 13.41
C ALA A 77 10.00 -27.27 13.31
N ALA A 78 9.68 -25.98 13.34
CA ALA A 78 10.68 -24.94 13.57
C ALA A 78 11.24 -25.11 14.99
N PHE A 79 12.57 -25.19 15.13
CA PHE A 79 13.29 -25.31 16.41
C PHE A 79 14.28 -24.14 16.55
N GLY A 80 14.39 -23.56 17.75
CA GLY A 80 15.47 -22.63 18.11
C GLY A 80 15.09 -21.15 18.17
N PHE A 81 14.20 -20.77 19.08
CA PHE A 81 14.13 -19.37 19.50
C PHE A 81 15.25 -19.07 20.53
N PRO A 82 15.92 -17.92 20.43
CA PRO A 82 17.01 -17.55 21.33
C PRO A 82 16.52 -17.21 22.75
N GLU A 83 17.30 -17.62 23.76
CA GLU A 83 16.93 -17.47 25.19
C GLU A 83 17.71 -16.34 25.88
N THR A 84 18.73 -15.76 25.23
CA THR A 84 19.57 -14.71 25.80
C THR A 84 19.41 -13.35 25.10
N PRO A 85 19.54 -12.22 25.81
CA PRO A 85 19.49 -10.88 25.22
C PRO A 85 20.52 -10.63 24.11
N GLU A 86 21.66 -11.33 24.16
CA GLU A 86 22.75 -11.23 23.18
C GLU A 86 22.42 -11.99 21.88
N GLU A 87 21.65 -13.07 21.96
CA GLU A 87 21.13 -13.79 20.80
C GLU A 87 19.90 -13.08 20.19
N ALA A 88 19.05 -12.45 21.03
CA ALA A 88 17.98 -11.56 20.59
C ALA A 88 18.49 -10.35 19.78
N ALA A 89 19.61 -9.75 20.21
CA ALA A 89 20.28 -8.69 19.46
C ALA A 89 20.88 -9.16 18.13
N ARG A 90 21.33 -10.42 18.03
CA ARG A 90 21.76 -11.03 16.75
C ARG A 90 20.60 -11.34 15.80
N SER A 91 19.38 -11.43 16.31
CA SER A 91 18.15 -11.64 15.53
C SER A 91 17.55 -10.35 14.94
N GLY A 92 18.21 -9.20 15.07
CA GLY A 92 17.76 -7.93 14.49
C GLY A 92 16.73 -7.16 15.31
N LEU A 93 16.54 -7.53 16.58
CA LEU A 93 15.62 -6.84 17.50
C LEU A 93 16.23 -5.52 18.00
N VAL A 94 15.41 -4.48 18.14
CA VAL A 94 15.82 -3.15 18.64
C VAL A 94 15.12 -2.84 19.96
N SER A 95 15.77 -2.11 20.87
CA SER A 95 15.14 -1.71 22.13
C SER A 95 14.19 -0.52 21.92
N GLY A 96 12.92 -0.70 22.30
CA GLY A 96 11.94 0.36 22.46
C GLY A 96 12.07 1.05 23.82
N LYS A 97 11.05 1.84 24.19
CA LYS A 97 11.04 2.56 25.46
C LYS A 97 10.80 1.61 26.62
N ASP A 98 9.72 0.83 26.54
CA ASP A 98 9.31 -0.08 27.61
C ASP A 98 9.44 -1.57 27.19
N ASN A 99 9.56 -1.88 25.89
CA ASN A 99 9.68 -3.26 25.36
C ASN A 99 10.80 -3.43 24.31
N ILE A 100 11.07 -4.68 23.94
CA ILE A 100 11.91 -5.04 22.79
C ILE A 100 11.03 -5.05 21.53
N ILE A 101 11.50 -4.41 20.46
CA ILE A 101 10.78 -4.21 19.20
C ILE A 101 11.36 -5.11 18.11
N ASP A 102 10.50 -5.87 17.43
CA ASP A 102 10.81 -6.56 16.19
C ASP A 102 10.38 -5.71 14.99
N ARG A 103 11.33 -5.40 14.10
CA ARG A 103 11.14 -4.64 12.86
C ARG A 103 11.58 -5.44 11.63
N GLY A 104 11.62 -6.77 11.74
CA GLY A 104 12.10 -7.68 10.69
C GLY A 104 11.36 -7.54 9.36
N ILE A 105 10.10 -7.10 9.36
CA ILE A 105 9.36 -6.80 8.12
C ILE A 105 10.01 -5.63 7.38
N GLN A 106 10.28 -4.51 8.06
CA GLN A 106 10.93 -3.35 7.46
C GLN A 106 12.30 -3.76 6.89
N ASP A 107 13.07 -4.53 7.66
CA ASP A 107 14.40 -4.97 7.26
C ASP A 107 14.34 -5.94 6.06
N ALA A 108 13.33 -6.81 5.98
CA ALA A 108 13.10 -7.67 4.82
C ALA A 108 12.78 -6.87 3.55
N TYR A 109 11.93 -5.83 3.66
CA TYR A 109 11.66 -4.91 2.55
C TYR A 109 12.94 -4.20 2.09
N ILE A 110 13.70 -3.63 3.03
CA ILE A 110 14.97 -2.93 2.74
C ILE A 110 15.94 -3.85 2.00
N ASN A 111 16.16 -5.08 2.50
CA ASN A 111 17.07 -6.03 1.87
C ASN A 111 16.60 -6.47 0.48
N ALA A 112 15.28 -6.67 0.30
CA ALA A 112 14.70 -7.02 -0.99
C ALA A 112 14.89 -5.89 -2.02
N ILE A 113 14.68 -4.63 -1.62
CA ILE A 113 14.89 -3.46 -2.50
C ILE A 113 16.38 -3.31 -2.84
N ARG A 114 17.26 -3.37 -1.82
CA ARG A 114 18.71 -3.16 -2.02
C ARG A 114 19.33 -4.17 -2.97
N ARG A 115 18.87 -5.42 -2.97
CA ARG A 115 19.38 -6.46 -3.89
C ARG A 115 18.73 -6.46 -5.27
N ALA A 116 17.64 -5.70 -5.48
CA ALA A 116 16.93 -5.65 -6.75
C ALA A 116 17.83 -5.20 -7.90
N LYS A 117 17.66 -5.85 -9.05
CA LYS A 117 18.51 -5.68 -10.24
C LYS A 117 17.75 -5.18 -11.47
N ASN A 118 16.52 -5.66 -11.66
CA ASN A 118 15.75 -5.50 -12.90
C ASN A 118 14.50 -4.65 -12.64
N PHE A 119 13.63 -5.07 -11.72
CA PHE A 119 12.40 -4.33 -11.43
C PHE A 119 11.82 -4.64 -10.05
N ILE A 120 10.93 -3.77 -9.60
CA ILE A 120 10.11 -3.98 -8.40
C ILE A 120 8.64 -3.71 -8.75
N TYR A 121 7.75 -4.62 -8.36
CA TYR A 121 6.30 -4.46 -8.47
C TYR A 121 5.69 -4.50 -7.06
N ILE A 122 4.91 -3.49 -6.71
CA ILE A 122 4.29 -3.34 -5.39
C ILE A 122 2.79 -3.17 -5.55
N GLU A 123 2.02 -3.91 -4.76
CA GLU A 123 0.63 -3.58 -4.47
C GLU A 123 0.50 -3.33 -2.97
N ASN A 124 0.10 -2.12 -2.58
CA ASN A 124 -0.03 -1.77 -1.17
C ASN A 124 -1.17 -0.80 -0.90
N GLN A 125 -1.91 -1.01 0.19
CA GLN A 125 -3.01 -0.11 0.61
C GLN A 125 -2.52 1.30 0.95
N TYR A 126 -1.31 1.42 1.49
CA TYR A 126 -0.69 2.71 1.78
C TYR A 126 0.68 2.79 1.15
N PHE A 127 1.07 3.98 0.71
CA PHE A 127 2.42 4.24 0.23
C PHE A 127 2.89 5.61 0.71
N LEU A 128 3.40 5.66 1.93
CA LEU A 128 3.92 6.89 2.54
C LEU A 128 5.04 6.58 3.54
N GLY A 129 6.01 7.47 3.66
CA GLY A 129 7.09 7.34 4.64
C GLY A 129 8.40 7.98 4.20
N SER A 130 9.46 7.67 4.93
CA SER A 130 10.77 8.33 4.79
C SER A 130 10.66 9.85 4.93
N CYS A 131 9.88 10.32 5.91
CA CYS A 131 9.55 11.74 6.05
C CYS A 131 10.78 12.63 6.24
N TYR A 132 11.89 12.10 6.76
CA TYR A 132 13.17 12.79 6.85
C TYR A 132 13.72 13.27 5.48
N GLY A 133 13.22 12.73 4.36
CA GLY A 133 13.55 13.17 3.01
C GLY A 133 12.52 14.13 2.39
N TRP A 134 11.42 14.44 3.07
CA TRP A 134 10.38 15.32 2.54
C TRP A 134 10.79 16.79 2.58
N SER A 135 10.25 17.59 1.66
CA SER A 135 10.38 19.04 1.70
C SER A 135 9.68 19.64 2.92
N ALA A 136 10.32 20.61 3.58
CA ALA A 136 9.77 21.34 4.73
C ALA A 136 8.72 22.42 4.33
N ASP A 137 7.98 22.19 3.25
CA ASP A 137 6.95 23.10 2.77
C ASP A 137 5.62 22.86 3.51
N GLY A 138 5.27 23.79 4.40
CA GLY A 138 4.07 23.73 5.24
C GLY A 138 4.11 22.71 6.38
N ILE A 139 5.25 22.04 6.59
CA ILE A 139 5.48 21.06 7.66
C ILE A 139 6.90 21.17 8.21
N LYS A 140 7.12 20.62 9.41
CA LYS A 140 8.44 20.27 9.91
C LYS A 140 8.59 18.75 9.78
N PRO A 141 9.40 18.23 8.84
CA PRO A 141 9.50 16.80 8.60
C PRO A 141 9.89 15.98 9.84
N GLU A 142 10.60 16.61 10.79
CA GLU A 142 11.01 16.03 12.07
C GLU A 142 9.82 15.71 12.97
N ASP A 143 8.73 16.47 12.86
CA ASP A 143 7.51 16.32 13.68
C ASP A 143 6.58 15.22 13.13
N ILE A 144 6.88 14.63 11.98
CA ILE A 144 6.00 13.64 11.31
C ILE A 144 6.19 12.23 11.86
N GLY A 145 7.43 11.84 12.17
CA GLY A 145 7.76 10.53 12.74
C GLY A 145 7.62 9.32 11.79
N ALA A 146 7.37 9.51 10.49
CA ALA A 146 7.29 8.44 9.50
C ALA A 146 8.67 8.05 8.95
N LEU A 147 9.52 7.50 9.82
CA LEU A 147 10.95 7.29 9.61
C LEU A 147 11.36 6.01 8.86
N HIS A 148 10.43 5.11 8.55
CA HIS A 148 10.77 3.89 7.80
C HIS A 148 11.36 4.20 6.41
N LEU A 149 12.19 3.29 5.89
CA LEU A 149 13.09 3.59 4.77
C LEU A 149 12.54 3.23 3.38
N ILE A 150 11.38 2.57 3.28
CA ILE A 150 10.97 1.90 2.04
C ILE A 150 10.92 2.86 0.84
N PRO A 151 10.22 4.01 0.89
CA PRO A 151 10.18 4.95 -0.23
C PRO A 151 11.56 5.48 -0.64
N LYS A 152 12.42 5.81 0.33
CA LYS A 152 13.77 6.33 0.03
C LYS A 152 14.70 5.26 -0.54
N GLU A 153 14.62 4.02 -0.04
CA GLU A 153 15.40 2.91 -0.62
C GLU A 153 14.99 2.64 -2.07
N LEU A 154 13.69 2.74 -2.40
CA LEU A 154 13.20 2.61 -3.77
C LEU A 154 13.75 3.72 -4.68
N SER A 155 13.64 5.00 -4.28
CA SER A 155 14.14 6.10 -5.12
C SER A 155 15.66 6.06 -5.25
N LEU A 156 16.41 5.77 -4.19
CA LEU A 156 17.87 5.62 -4.24
C LEU A 156 18.29 4.42 -5.08
N LYS A 157 17.53 3.32 -5.07
CA LYS A 157 17.77 2.20 -5.97
C LYS A 157 17.63 2.63 -7.43
N ILE A 158 16.57 3.34 -7.79
CA ILE A 158 16.38 3.89 -9.14
C ILE A 158 17.53 4.83 -9.51
N VAL A 159 17.88 5.78 -8.63
CA VAL A 159 18.99 6.72 -8.81
C VAL A 159 20.29 5.96 -9.10
N SER A 160 20.63 4.94 -8.30
CA SER A 160 21.84 4.15 -8.51
C SER A 160 21.89 3.46 -9.87
N LYS A 161 20.73 3.04 -10.39
CA LYS A 161 20.60 2.38 -11.70
C LYS A 161 20.75 3.37 -12.85
N ILE A 162 20.13 4.55 -12.74
CA ILE A 162 20.35 5.68 -13.66
C ILE A 162 21.84 6.07 -13.66
N GLU A 163 22.46 6.16 -12.49
CA GLU A 163 23.88 6.49 -12.34
C GLU A 163 24.80 5.45 -12.99
N GLY A 164 24.46 4.17 -12.87
CA GLY A 164 25.15 3.05 -13.50
C GLY A 164 24.86 2.87 -15.00
N GLY A 165 23.87 3.57 -15.56
CA GLY A 165 23.42 3.35 -16.93
C GLY A 165 22.73 1.99 -17.13
N GLU A 166 22.15 1.43 -16.06
CA GLU A 166 21.43 0.16 -16.05
C GLU A 166 19.92 0.41 -16.10
N ARG A 167 19.18 -0.41 -16.85
CA ARG A 167 17.71 -0.34 -16.85
C ARG A 167 17.13 -0.89 -15.55
N PHE A 168 16.14 -0.18 -15.02
CA PHE A 168 15.43 -0.53 -13.82
C PHE A 168 14.08 0.18 -13.74
N SER A 169 13.04 -0.53 -13.32
CA SER A 169 11.69 0.02 -13.25
C SER A 169 11.00 -0.34 -11.95
N VAL A 170 10.27 0.62 -11.37
CA VAL A 170 9.44 0.43 -10.18
C VAL A 170 7.99 0.75 -10.52
N TYR A 171 7.13 -0.21 -10.23
CA TYR A 171 5.69 -0.15 -10.46
C TYR A 171 4.98 -0.23 -9.11
N VAL A 172 4.13 0.75 -8.81
CA VAL A 172 3.41 0.81 -7.54
C VAL A 172 1.91 0.92 -7.80
N VAL A 173 1.13 0.00 -7.25
CA VAL A 173 -0.34 0.03 -7.26
C VAL A 173 -0.84 0.33 -5.85
N VAL A 174 -1.60 1.40 -5.72
CA VAL A 174 -2.24 1.87 -4.47
C VAL A 174 -3.74 2.00 -4.69
N PRO A 175 -4.59 2.02 -3.64
CA PRO A 175 -5.99 2.34 -3.85
C PRO A 175 -6.12 3.79 -4.33
N MET A 176 -7.21 4.11 -5.03
CA MET A 176 -7.45 5.48 -5.51
C MET A 176 -7.47 6.48 -4.34
N TRP A 177 -8.08 6.08 -3.23
CA TRP A 177 -7.90 6.69 -1.91
C TRP A 177 -8.01 5.59 -0.83
N PRO A 178 -7.44 5.79 0.38
CA PRO A 178 -7.65 4.89 1.52
C PRO A 178 -9.12 4.70 1.89
N GLU A 179 -9.49 3.57 2.50
CA GLU A 179 -10.87 3.26 2.85
C GLU A 179 -11.49 4.33 3.76
N GLY A 180 -12.73 4.69 3.45
CA GLY A 180 -13.48 5.74 4.13
C GLY A 180 -14.00 6.80 3.15
N TYR A 181 -14.72 7.78 3.71
CA TYR A 181 -15.21 8.92 2.95
C TYR A 181 -14.01 9.79 2.52
N PRO A 182 -13.83 10.05 1.21
CA PRO A 182 -12.59 10.60 0.71
C PRO A 182 -12.36 12.07 1.13
N GLU A 183 -13.41 12.79 1.52
CA GLU A 183 -13.34 14.16 2.07
C GLU A 183 -12.97 14.21 3.56
N LYS A 184 -13.01 13.08 4.28
CA LYS A 184 -12.69 13.09 5.71
C LYS A 184 -11.23 13.46 5.93
N GLY A 185 -10.98 14.23 6.99
CA GLY A 185 -9.65 14.72 7.32
C GLY A 185 -8.59 13.64 7.50
N THR A 186 -8.96 12.42 7.89
CA THR A 186 -8.05 11.26 7.96
C THR A 186 -7.58 10.83 6.58
N VAL A 187 -8.50 10.61 5.64
CA VAL A 187 -8.19 10.22 4.26
C VAL A 187 -7.38 11.31 3.55
N GLN A 188 -7.78 12.57 3.72
CA GLN A 188 -7.08 13.71 3.15
C GLN A 188 -5.65 13.87 3.70
N ALA A 189 -5.43 13.64 5.00
CA ALA A 189 -4.08 13.68 5.58
C ALA A 189 -3.19 12.57 5.00
N ILE A 190 -3.71 11.35 4.90
CA ILE A 190 -2.98 10.21 4.31
C ILE A 190 -2.62 10.49 2.85
N LEU A 191 -3.54 11.05 2.06
CA LEU A 191 -3.27 11.45 0.68
C LEU A 191 -2.17 12.53 0.58
N ASP A 192 -2.11 13.49 1.50
CA ASP A 192 -1.02 14.48 1.55
C ASP A 192 0.33 13.81 1.87
N TRP A 193 0.37 12.86 2.79
CA TRP A 193 1.58 12.09 3.11
C TRP A 193 2.05 11.23 1.93
N GLN A 194 1.13 10.58 1.22
CA GLN A 194 1.42 9.85 -0.01
C GLN A 194 1.97 10.80 -1.09
N ARG A 195 1.33 11.95 -1.31
CA ARG A 195 1.80 12.97 -2.25
C ARG A 195 3.22 13.44 -1.92
N ARG A 196 3.52 13.77 -0.66
CA ARG A 196 4.87 14.20 -0.24
C ARG A 196 5.92 13.12 -0.45
N THR A 197 5.54 11.86 -0.23
CA THR A 197 6.39 10.70 -0.48
C THR A 197 6.69 10.55 -1.97
N MET A 198 5.66 10.62 -2.83
CA MET A 198 5.82 10.61 -4.28
C MET A 198 6.69 11.79 -4.76
N ASP A 199 6.44 13.01 -4.25
CA ASP A 199 7.19 14.23 -4.57
C ASP A 199 8.69 14.10 -4.24
N MET A 200 9.01 13.57 -3.06
CA MET A 200 10.39 13.25 -2.68
C MET A 200 11.03 12.27 -3.67
N MET A 201 10.34 11.16 -3.97
CA MET A 201 10.90 10.12 -4.84
C MET A 201 11.10 10.61 -6.28
N TYR A 202 10.13 11.34 -6.83
CA TYR A 202 10.24 11.89 -8.19
C TYR A 202 11.32 12.97 -8.28
N LYS A 203 11.52 13.79 -7.25
CA LYS A 203 12.65 14.74 -7.19
C LYS A 203 14.00 14.03 -7.22
N ASP A 204 14.15 12.93 -6.48
CA ASP A 204 15.39 12.11 -6.52
C ASP A 204 15.64 11.58 -7.96
N VAL A 205 14.61 10.98 -8.58
CA VAL A 205 14.71 10.39 -9.94
C VAL A 205 15.02 11.46 -10.99
N VAL A 206 14.27 12.57 -10.99
CA VAL A 206 14.47 13.69 -11.92
C VAL A 206 15.86 14.31 -11.73
N GLY A 207 16.32 14.44 -10.48
CA GLY A 207 17.68 14.90 -10.18
C GLY A 207 18.76 14.04 -10.82
N ALA A 208 18.62 12.71 -10.73
CA ALA A 208 19.57 11.77 -11.34
C ALA A 208 19.53 11.80 -12.88
N LEU A 209 18.34 11.89 -13.49
CA LEU A 209 18.20 12.02 -14.95
C LEU A 209 18.89 13.29 -15.45
N LYS A 210 18.63 14.43 -14.80
CA LYS A 210 19.27 15.72 -15.12
C LYS A 210 20.80 15.66 -14.96
N ALA A 211 21.29 15.05 -13.88
CA ALA A 211 22.73 14.89 -13.66
C ALA A 211 23.42 14.05 -14.75
N LYS A 212 22.70 13.12 -15.39
CA LYS A 212 23.17 12.33 -16.53
C LYS A 212 22.91 12.97 -17.90
N GLY A 213 22.21 14.11 -17.95
CA GLY A 213 21.78 14.73 -19.20
C GLY A 213 20.78 13.88 -19.98
N ILE A 214 19.98 13.07 -19.29
CA ILE A 214 18.92 12.26 -19.88
C ILE A 214 17.61 13.07 -19.84
N ASP A 215 17.05 13.34 -21.02
CA ASP A 215 15.73 13.96 -21.17
C ASP A 215 14.69 12.85 -21.41
N GLU A 216 14.11 12.35 -20.32
CA GLU A 216 13.15 11.26 -20.34
C GLU A 216 12.06 11.47 -19.28
N ASP A 217 10.85 10.94 -19.53
CA ASP A 217 9.77 10.96 -18.55
C ASP A 217 10.18 10.12 -17.30
N PRO A 218 10.23 10.70 -16.09
CA PRO A 218 10.59 9.95 -14.88
C PRO A 218 9.60 8.80 -14.59
N ARG A 219 8.39 8.83 -15.17
CA ARG A 219 7.42 7.73 -15.11
C ARG A 219 7.86 6.46 -15.84
N ASN A 220 8.92 6.52 -16.65
CA ASN A 220 9.56 5.34 -17.23
C ASN A 220 10.55 4.66 -16.26
N TYR A 221 10.70 5.17 -15.04
CA TYR A 221 11.53 4.57 -13.99
C TYR A 221 10.73 4.30 -12.71
N LEU A 222 9.83 5.21 -12.34
CA LEU A 222 8.92 5.09 -11.20
C LEU A 222 7.50 5.43 -11.65
N THR A 223 6.57 4.49 -11.58
CA THR A 223 5.18 4.74 -11.98
C THR A 223 4.19 4.28 -10.92
N PHE A 224 3.11 5.06 -10.77
CA PHE A 224 2.05 4.83 -9.79
C PHE A 224 0.70 4.63 -10.49
N PHE A 225 -0.03 3.62 -10.03
CA PHE A 225 -1.35 3.24 -10.51
C PHE A 225 -2.33 3.10 -9.35
N CYS A 226 -3.62 3.12 -9.68
CA CYS A 226 -4.68 2.59 -8.86
C CYS A 226 -5.55 1.65 -9.68
N LEU A 227 -6.52 0.98 -9.03
CA LEU A 227 -7.45 0.09 -9.71
C LEU A 227 -8.86 0.67 -9.74
N GLY A 228 -9.57 0.43 -10.84
CA GLY A 228 -10.97 0.82 -10.99
C GLY A 228 -11.74 -0.13 -11.88
N ASN A 229 -13.06 -0.09 -11.76
CA ASN A 229 -13.95 -0.77 -12.67
C ASN A 229 -15.07 0.16 -13.12
N ARG A 230 -15.60 -0.11 -14.31
CA ARG A 230 -16.72 0.61 -14.88
C ARG A 230 -17.51 -0.30 -15.80
N GLU A 231 -18.81 -0.41 -15.55
CA GLU A 231 -19.64 -1.45 -16.17
C GLU A 231 -20.92 -0.87 -16.76
N LEU A 232 -21.18 -1.20 -18.03
CA LEU A 232 -22.46 -0.94 -18.65
C LEU A 232 -23.56 -1.65 -17.87
N LYS A 233 -24.70 -0.97 -17.72
CA LYS A 233 -25.89 -1.59 -17.18
C LYS A 233 -26.39 -2.68 -18.13
N LYS A 234 -26.48 -3.91 -17.65
CA LYS A 234 -26.92 -5.07 -18.46
C LYS A 234 -28.42 -5.30 -18.29
N PRO A 235 -29.11 -5.89 -19.29
CA PRO A 235 -30.46 -6.40 -19.08
C PRO A 235 -30.46 -7.40 -17.93
N GLU A 236 -31.46 -7.33 -17.05
CA GLU A 236 -31.63 -8.22 -15.87
C GLU A 236 -30.62 -8.01 -14.74
N GLU A 237 -29.84 -6.93 -14.75
CA GLU A 237 -29.07 -6.52 -13.58
C GLU A 237 -29.99 -6.20 -12.38
N TYR A 238 -29.50 -6.44 -11.16
CA TYR A 238 -30.20 -6.11 -9.93
C TYR A 238 -30.62 -4.64 -9.89
N GLU A 239 -31.90 -4.39 -9.58
CA GLU A 239 -32.43 -3.06 -9.35
C GLU A 239 -32.66 -2.86 -7.85
N PRO A 240 -31.94 -1.94 -7.19
CA PRO A 240 -32.17 -1.66 -5.78
C PRO A 240 -33.56 -1.02 -5.57
N PRO A 241 -34.26 -1.36 -4.47
CA PRO A 241 -35.59 -0.81 -4.18
C PRO A 241 -35.54 0.68 -3.80
N GLU A 242 -34.38 1.16 -3.34
CA GLU A 242 -34.12 2.52 -2.92
C GLU A 242 -32.99 3.12 -3.77
N ARG A 243 -32.96 4.45 -3.84
CA ARG A 243 -31.91 5.21 -4.52
C ARG A 243 -31.17 6.10 -3.52
N PRO A 244 -29.88 6.39 -3.76
CA PRO A 244 -29.14 7.33 -2.95
C PRO A 244 -29.81 8.71 -2.91
N ASP A 245 -29.50 9.49 -1.89
CA ASP A 245 -29.92 10.88 -1.83
C ASP A 245 -29.34 11.68 -3.02
N PRO A 246 -30.07 12.65 -3.58
CA PRO A 246 -29.58 13.52 -4.65
C PRO A 246 -28.29 14.27 -4.25
N ASP A 247 -27.49 14.63 -5.25
CA ASP A 247 -26.24 15.42 -5.10
C ASP A 247 -25.17 14.79 -4.19
N THR A 248 -25.27 13.49 -3.90
CA THR A 248 -24.27 12.72 -3.15
C THR A 248 -23.23 12.06 -4.06
N ASP A 249 -22.07 11.75 -3.49
CA ASP A 249 -21.04 10.94 -4.14
C ASP A 249 -21.58 9.57 -4.53
N TYR A 250 -22.45 8.99 -3.69
CA TYR A 250 -23.09 7.71 -3.97
C TYR A 250 -23.97 7.77 -5.22
N MET A 251 -24.81 8.81 -5.35
CA MET A 251 -25.62 8.99 -6.57
C MET A 251 -24.72 9.12 -7.80
N ARG A 252 -23.69 9.98 -7.76
CA ARG A 252 -22.79 10.21 -8.90
C ARG A 252 -22.06 8.93 -9.32
N ALA A 253 -21.50 8.19 -8.38
CA ALA A 253 -20.84 6.91 -8.67
C ALA A 253 -21.81 5.86 -9.24
N GLN A 254 -23.05 5.80 -8.72
CA GLN A 254 -24.08 4.90 -9.23
C GLN A 254 -24.50 5.26 -10.66
N GLU A 255 -24.61 6.54 -10.99
CA GLU A 255 -24.98 7.03 -12.32
C GLU A 255 -23.84 6.91 -13.35
N SER A 256 -22.61 7.26 -12.96
CA SER A 256 -21.41 7.11 -13.80
C SER A 256 -20.94 5.66 -13.93
N ARG A 257 -21.56 4.74 -13.17
CA ARG A 257 -21.36 3.28 -13.25
C ARG A 257 -19.93 2.85 -12.97
N ARG A 258 -19.22 3.59 -12.13
CA ARG A 258 -17.79 3.39 -11.87
C ARG A 258 -17.48 3.48 -10.38
N PHE A 259 -16.47 2.74 -9.97
CA PHE A 259 -15.85 2.92 -8.66
C PHE A 259 -14.44 2.32 -8.66
N MET A 260 -13.63 2.67 -7.65
CA MET A 260 -12.34 2.03 -7.48
C MET A 260 -12.50 0.53 -7.15
N ILE A 261 -11.58 -0.28 -7.64
CA ILE A 261 -11.32 -1.59 -7.04
C ILE A 261 -10.35 -1.34 -5.90
N TYR A 262 -10.75 -1.72 -4.68
CA TYR A 262 -9.98 -1.35 -3.50
C TYR A 262 -8.74 -2.24 -3.36
N VAL A 263 -7.56 -1.62 -3.47
CA VAL A 263 -6.27 -2.30 -3.29
C VAL A 263 -5.99 -2.44 -1.80
N HIS A 264 -6.39 -3.58 -1.24
CA HIS A 264 -6.07 -3.96 0.15
C HIS A 264 -4.82 -4.83 0.24
N ALA A 265 -4.13 -5.10 -0.87
CA ALA A 265 -2.90 -5.88 -0.90
C ALA A 265 -1.80 -5.26 -0.03
N LYS A 266 -0.85 -6.10 0.41
CA LYS A 266 0.42 -5.72 1.03
C LYS A 266 1.51 -6.67 0.53
N MET A 267 1.95 -6.42 -0.69
CA MET A 267 2.79 -7.36 -1.44
C MET A 267 3.88 -6.60 -2.22
N MET A 268 5.04 -7.23 -2.35
CA MET A 268 6.12 -6.76 -3.21
C MET A 268 6.79 -7.94 -3.94
N ILE A 269 6.90 -7.86 -5.26
CA ILE A 269 7.66 -8.77 -6.11
C ILE A 269 8.93 -8.07 -6.58
N VAL A 270 10.05 -8.78 -6.50
CA VAL A 270 11.37 -8.29 -6.93
C VAL A 270 11.94 -9.26 -7.95
N ASP A 271 12.27 -8.75 -9.12
CA ASP A 271 12.97 -9.45 -10.21
C ASP A 271 12.32 -10.79 -10.65
N ASP A 272 11.00 -10.94 -10.45
CA ASP A 272 10.24 -12.19 -10.65
C ASP A 272 10.77 -13.42 -9.85
N GLU A 273 11.74 -13.23 -8.95
CA GLU A 273 12.40 -14.32 -8.21
C GLU A 273 12.11 -14.32 -6.71
N TYR A 274 11.70 -13.19 -6.14
CA TYR A 274 11.39 -13.05 -4.72
C TYR A 274 10.08 -12.29 -4.52
N ILE A 275 9.32 -12.70 -3.52
CA ILE A 275 8.06 -12.09 -3.15
C ILE A 275 7.97 -11.90 -1.63
N ILE A 276 7.39 -10.78 -1.20
CA ILE A 276 6.90 -10.56 0.16
C ILE A 276 5.37 -10.48 0.11
N ILE A 277 4.69 -11.23 0.98
CA ILE A 277 3.24 -11.16 1.19
C ILE A 277 2.99 -11.09 2.70
N GLY A 278 2.13 -10.17 3.13
CA GLY A 278 1.79 -10.07 4.55
C GLY A 278 0.61 -9.15 4.84
N SER A 279 0.56 -8.65 6.07
CA SER A 279 -0.42 -7.67 6.52
C SER A 279 0.12 -6.24 6.56
N ALA A 280 1.45 -6.07 6.50
CA ALA A 280 2.13 -4.80 6.72
C ALA A 280 2.02 -3.83 5.53
N ASN A 281 1.41 -2.67 5.77
CA ASN A 281 1.33 -1.59 4.81
C ASN A 281 2.66 -0.83 4.67
N ILE A 282 2.88 -0.10 3.56
CA ILE A 282 4.01 0.83 3.44
C ILE A 282 3.61 2.15 4.08
N ASN A 283 3.57 2.14 5.40
CA ASN A 283 3.38 3.28 6.30
C ASN A 283 4.14 3.03 7.60
N GLN A 284 4.30 4.04 8.44
CA GLN A 284 4.96 3.92 9.74
C GLN A 284 4.16 3.01 10.68
N ARG A 285 2.83 3.10 10.71
CA ARG A 285 1.99 2.21 11.51
C ARG A 285 2.35 0.72 11.39
N SER A 286 2.63 0.24 10.18
CA SER A 286 2.98 -1.16 9.93
C SER A 286 4.50 -1.42 9.97
N MET A 287 5.32 -0.47 9.54
CA MET A 287 6.77 -0.67 9.38
C MET A 287 7.58 -0.40 10.67
N ASP A 288 6.98 0.26 11.66
CA ASP A 288 7.65 0.68 12.87
C ASP A 288 8.09 -0.49 13.78
N GLY A 289 7.23 -1.50 13.90
CA GLY A 289 7.40 -2.66 14.77
C GLY A 289 6.76 -2.50 16.16
N ALA A 290 6.53 -1.27 16.64
CA ALA A 290 5.92 -1.01 17.94
C ALA A 290 4.51 -0.39 17.89
N ARG A 291 4.03 -0.03 16.69
CA ARG A 291 2.67 0.47 16.45
C ARG A 291 1.68 -0.70 16.27
N ASP A 292 1.19 -0.95 15.07
CA ASP A 292 0.37 -2.14 14.80
C ASP A 292 1.26 -3.39 14.80
N SER A 293 0.73 -4.51 15.29
CA SER A 293 1.44 -5.79 15.12
C SER A 293 1.15 -6.35 13.74
N GLU A 294 2.20 -6.72 13.01
CA GLU A 294 2.08 -7.20 11.63
C GLU A 294 2.74 -8.58 11.47
N ILE A 295 2.48 -9.24 10.34
CA ILE A 295 3.19 -10.45 9.93
C ILE A 295 3.39 -10.45 8.41
N ALA A 296 4.54 -10.93 7.96
CA ALA A 296 4.82 -11.11 6.54
C ALA A 296 5.73 -12.32 6.32
N MET A 297 5.61 -12.92 5.14
CA MET A 297 6.51 -13.96 4.65
C MET A 297 7.31 -13.42 3.47
N GLY A 298 8.58 -13.83 3.39
CA GLY A 298 9.45 -13.60 2.25
C GLY A 298 9.85 -14.93 1.64
N ALA A 299 9.68 -15.11 0.33
CA ALA A 299 9.96 -16.38 -0.32
C ALA A 299 10.56 -16.23 -1.72
N TYR A 300 11.32 -17.24 -2.11
CA TYR A 300 11.86 -17.43 -3.45
C TYR A 300 11.91 -18.92 -3.76
N GLN A 301 12.02 -19.25 -5.05
CA GLN A 301 12.25 -20.62 -5.51
C GLN A 301 13.72 -20.79 -5.90
N PRO A 302 14.53 -21.59 -5.18
CA PRO A 302 15.97 -21.67 -5.39
C PRO A 302 16.40 -22.05 -6.83
N TYR A 303 15.55 -22.78 -7.55
CA TYR A 303 15.80 -23.22 -8.93
C TYR A 303 15.21 -22.30 -10.01
N HIS A 304 14.57 -21.18 -9.61
CA HIS A 304 13.97 -20.20 -10.51
C HIS A 304 14.46 -18.77 -10.21
N LEU A 305 15.77 -18.60 -10.07
CA LEU A 305 16.40 -17.30 -9.82
C LEU A 305 16.77 -16.57 -11.12
N ALA A 306 16.65 -15.24 -11.12
CA ALA A 306 16.97 -14.31 -12.20
C ALA A 306 18.48 -14.01 -12.33
N THR A 307 19.36 -14.91 -11.86
CA THR A 307 20.81 -14.68 -11.79
C THR A 307 21.54 -14.85 -13.13
N ARG A 308 21.12 -15.80 -13.96
CA ARG A 308 21.74 -16.10 -15.27
C ARG A 308 20.77 -16.02 -16.44
N GLN A 309 19.48 -16.20 -16.16
CA GLN A 309 18.37 -16.17 -17.10
C GLN A 309 17.16 -15.62 -16.34
N PRO A 310 16.14 -15.07 -17.03
CA PRO A 310 14.93 -14.59 -16.37
C PRO A 310 14.27 -15.67 -15.50
N ALA A 311 13.78 -15.28 -14.32
CA ALA A 311 13.00 -16.17 -13.47
C ALA A 311 11.66 -16.53 -14.16
N ARG A 312 11.34 -17.83 -14.19
CA ARG A 312 10.11 -18.38 -14.80
C ARG A 312 9.47 -19.43 -13.88
N GLY A 313 9.42 -19.10 -12.59
CA GLY A 313 8.79 -19.90 -11.56
C GLY A 313 7.34 -19.47 -11.28
N GLN A 314 6.84 -19.87 -10.11
CA GLN A 314 5.53 -19.50 -9.59
C GLN A 314 5.41 -17.99 -9.35
N ILE A 315 6.46 -17.31 -8.88
CA ILE A 315 6.43 -15.86 -8.63
C ILE A 315 6.22 -15.10 -9.94
N HIS A 316 6.97 -15.45 -10.99
CA HIS A 316 6.77 -14.95 -12.34
C HIS A 316 5.34 -15.20 -12.85
N GLY A 317 4.84 -16.45 -12.74
CA GLY A 317 3.49 -16.80 -13.18
C GLY A 317 2.40 -16.02 -12.43
N PHE A 318 2.56 -15.86 -11.12
CA PHE A 318 1.65 -15.09 -10.27
C PHE A 318 1.63 -13.61 -10.67
N ARG A 319 2.80 -13.01 -10.92
CA ARG A 319 2.92 -11.63 -11.39
C ARG A 319 2.29 -11.44 -12.78
N MET A 320 2.48 -12.38 -13.71
CA MET A 320 1.80 -12.36 -15.01
C MET A 320 0.28 -12.49 -14.85
N SER A 321 -0.21 -13.29 -13.88
CA SER A 321 -1.65 -13.44 -13.60
C SER A 321 -2.26 -12.15 -13.06
N LEU A 322 -1.60 -11.47 -12.11
CA LEU A 322 -2.04 -10.16 -11.62
C LEU A 322 -2.02 -9.11 -12.73
N TRP A 323 -0.99 -9.11 -13.56
CA TRP A 323 -0.93 -8.20 -14.70
C TRP A 323 -2.03 -8.50 -15.73
N TYR A 324 -2.37 -9.76 -15.95
CA TYR A 324 -3.51 -10.12 -16.81
C TYR A 324 -4.84 -9.63 -16.23
N GLU A 325 -5.05 -9.79 -14.92
CA GLU A 325 -6.22 -9.26 -14.21
C GLU A 325 -6.30 -7.73 -14.37
N HIS A 326 -5.21 -7.01 -14.07
CA HIS A 326 -5.23 -5.55 -14.06
C HIS A 326 -5.20 -4.94 -15.46
N LEU A 327 -4.50 -5.54 -16.42
CA LEU A 327 -4.35 -4.99 -17.78
C LEU A 327 -5.36 -5.59 -18.78
N GLY A 328 -6.10 -6.63 -18.41
CA GLY A 328 -7.05 -7.32 -19.28
C GLY A 328 -6.42 -8.09 -20.46
N LEU A 329 -5.08 -8.15 -20.52
CA LEU A 329 -4.35 -8.76 -21.63
C LEU A 329 -2.97 -9.27 -21.21
N LEU A 330 -2.43 -10.19 -22.01
CA LEU A 330 -1.03 -10.61 -21.96
C LEU A 330 -0.29 -10.02 -23.16
N ASP A 331 0.98 -9.70 -22.97
CA ASP A 331 1.85 -9.17 -24.00
C ASP A 331 3.30 -9.62 -23.73
N ASP A 332 4.08 -9.86 -24.79
CA ASP A 332 5.45 -10.35 -24.69
C ASP A 332 6.37 -9.35 -23.94
N SER A 333 6.10 -8.05 -24.02
CA SER A 333 6.86 -7.04 -23.27
C SER A 333 6.76 -7.24 -21.75
N PHE A 334 5.65 -7.79 -21.26
CA PHE A 334 5.43 -8.04 -19.82
C PHE A 334 6.30 -9.18 -19.26
N LEU A 335 6.99 -9.91 -20.13
CA LEU A 335 7.99 -10.91 -19.74
C LEU A 335 9.31 -10.26 -19.27
N HIS A 336 9.49 -8.96 -19.54
CA HIS A 336 10.68 -8.15 -19.23
C HIS A 336 10.28 -6.79 -18.62
N PRO A 337 9.81 -6.76 -17.35
CA PRO A 337 9.32 -5.54 -16.73
C PRO A 337 10.37 -4.44 -16.53
N GLU A 338 11.66 -4.77 -16.59
CA GLU A 338 12.75 -3.78 -16.58
C GLU A 338 12.88 -3.01 -17.90
N SER A 339 12.25 -3.50 -18.97
CA SER A 339 12.43 -2.94 -20.31
C SER A 339 11.64 -1.64 -20.48
N GLU A 340 12.23 -0.73 -21.23
CA GLU A 340 11.59 0.54 -21.60
C GLU A 340 10.29 0.33 -22.38
N GLU A 341 10.24 -0.72 -23.21
CA GLU A 341 9.01 -1.11 -23.93
C GLU A 341 7.90 -1.49 -22.97
N CYS A 342 8.19 -2.32 -21.96
CA CYS A 342 7.21 -2.78 -20.99
C CYS A 342 6.62 -1.61 -20.19
N ILE A 343 7.46 -0.79 -19.55
CA ILE A 343 6.95 0.32 -18.73
C ILE A 343 6.17 1.35 -19.56
N LYS A 344 6.61 1.66 -20.79
CA LYS A 344 5.87 2.55 -21.68
C LYS A 344 4.51 1.97 -22.06
N LYS A 345 4.44 0.67 -22.37
CA LYS A 345 3.19 0.00 -22.71
C LYS A 345 2.23 -0.05 -21.53
N VAL A 346 2.71 -0.41 -20.33
CA VAL A 346 1.90 -0.40 -19.11
C VAL A 346 1.39 1.02 -18.79
N ASN A 347 2.24 2.04 -18.89
CA ASN A 347 1.85 3.44 -18.71
C ASN A 347 0.78 3.87 -19.73
N GLN A 348 0.95 3.53 -21.01
CA GLN A 348 -0.03 3.82 -22.07
C GLN A 348 -1.38 3.14 -21.84
N ILE A 349 -1.38 1.89 -21.37
CA ILE A 349 -2.62 1.19 -20.99
C ILE A 349 -3.26 1.90 -19.80
N GLY A 350 -2.49 2.24 -18.76
CA GLY A 350 -2.98 2.96 -17.59
C GLY A 350 -3.56 4.35 -17.90
N ASP A 351 -2.92 5.12 -18.79
CA ASP A 351 -3.42 6.40 -19.30
C ASP A 351 -4.75 6.18 -20.05
N LYS A 352 -4.80 5.22 -20.98
CA LYS A 352 -6.01 4.90 -21.74
C LYS A 352 -7.17 4.45 -20.85
N TYR A 353 -6.91 3.62 -19.84
CA TYR A 353 -7.94 3.17 -18.93
C TYR A 353 -8.41 4.27 -17.98
N TRP A 354 -7.53 5.19 -17.56
CA TRP A 354 -7.95 6.41 -16.86
C TRP A 354 -8.89 7.25 -17.71
N ASP A 355 -8.59 7.44 -19.00
CA ASP A 355 -9.45 8.17 -19.92
C ASP A 355 -10.82 7.48 -20.05
N LEU A 356 -10.86 6.16 -20.26
CA LEU A 356 -12.12 5.40 -20.33
C LEU A 356 -12.91 5.40 -19.01
N TYR A 357 -12.21 5.37 -17.88
CA TYR A 357 -12.83 5.46 -16.55
C TYR A 357 -13.50 6.81 -16.34
N THR A 358 -12.92 7.89 -16.88
CA THR A 358 -13.36 9.28 -16.65
C THR A 358 -14.27 9.87 -17.73
N THR A 359 -14.23 9.34 -18.96
CA THR A 359 -14.99 9.84 -20.11
C THR A 359 -16.50 9.72 -19.92
N GLU A 360 -17.26 10.69 -20.42
CA GLU A 360 -18.73 10.60 -20.53
C GLU A 360 -19.16 10.83 -21.99
N PRO A 361 -20.12 10.07 -22.55
CA PRO A 361 -20.87 8.97 -21.92
C PRO A 361 -20.08 7.65 -21.85
N LEU A 362 -20.58 6.70 -21.05
CA LEU A 362 -20.06 5.32 -21.01
C LEU A 362 -20.48 4.52 -22.26
N GLU A 363 -19.51 4.06 -23.05
CA GLU A 363 -19.75 3.31 -24.30
C GLU A 363 -19.49 1.80 -24.18
N GLN A 364 -18.63 1.37 -23.25
CA GLN A 364 -18.20 -0.02 -23.07
C GLN A 364 -17.74 -0.28 -21.64
N ASP A 365 -17.77 -1.56 -21.20
CA ASP A 365 -17.11 -1.98 -19.95
C ASP A 365 -15.61 -1.63 -20.01
N LEU A 366 -15.03 -1.33 -18.85
CA LEU A 366 -13.60 -1.04 -18.77
C LEU A 366 -12.80 -2.30 -19.16
N PRO A 367 -11.88 -2.26 -20.15
CA PRO A 367 -11.24 -3.48 -20.65
C PRO A 367 -10.26 -4.16 -19.68
N GLY A 368 -9.84 -3.44 -18.65
CA GLY A 368 -8.99 -3.88 -17.55
C GLY A 368 -9.08 -2.86 -16.41
N HIS A 369 -8.37 -3.08 -15.33
CA HIS A 369 -8.56 -2.34 -14.08
C HIS A 369 -7.45 -1.34 -13.74
N LEU A 370 -6.27 -1.45 -14.36
CA LEU A 370 -5.12 -0.61 -14.05
C LEU A 370 -5.31 0.82 -14.57
N LEU A 371 -5.46 1.77 -13.66
CA LEU A 371 -5.57 3.19 -13.96
C LEU A 371 -4.25 3.88 -13.59
N ARG A 372 -3.76 4.78 -14.43
CA ARG A 372 -2.71 5.71 -13.97
C ARG A 372 -3.22 6.47 -12.74
N TYR A 373 -2.39 6.58 -11.70
CA TYR A 373 -2.75 7.37 -10.53
C TYR A 373 -2.92 8.85 -10.95
N PRO A 374 -4.01 9.55 -10.57
CA PRO A 374 -4.45 10.79 -11.23
C PRO A 374 -3.67 12.06 -10.81
N ILE A 375 -2.36 12.00 -10.94
CA ILE A 375 -1.42 13.09 -10.68
C ILE A 375 -0.57 13.39 -11.92
N ALA A 376 0.00 14.59 -11.94
CA ALA A 376 1.01 15.00 -12.90
C ALA A 376 2.36 15.21 -12.20
N ILE A 377 3.44 14.98 -12.95
CA ILE A 377 4.81 15.19 -12.47
C ILE A 377 5.40 16.33 -13.28
N SER A 378 5.87 17.37 -12.59
CA SER A 378 6.52 18.52 -13.25
C SER A 378 7.93 18.18 -13.73
N SER A 379 8.53 19.05 -14.55
CA SER A 379 9.93 18.93 -14.98
C SER A 379 10.94 18.95 -13.82
N GLU A 380 10.53 19.42 -12.64
CA GLU A 380 11.34 19.45 -11.42
C GLU A 380 11.04 18.26 -10.48
N GLY A 381 10.19 17.32 -10.90
CA GLY A 381 9.78 16.18 -10.08
C GLY A 381 8.69 16.49 -9.06
N SER A 382 8.11 17.70 -9.08
CA SER A 382 7.02 18.05 -8.17
C SER A 382 5.73 17.35 -8.57
N VAL A 383 5.02 16.79 -7.59
CA VAL A 383 3.70 16.18 -7.81
C VAL A 383 2.62 17.25 -7.80
N THR A 384 1.87 17.35 -8.90
CA THR A 384 0.79 18.32 -9.09
C THR A 384 -0.52 17.63 -9.49
N GLN A 385 -1.61 18.39 -9.50
CA GLN A 385 -2.91 17.93 -9.98
C GLN A 385 -2.82 17.57 -11.47
N LEU A 386 -3.51 16.50 -11.87
CA LEU A 386 -3.74 16.21 -13.28
C LEU A 386 -4.78 17.22 -13.81
N GLN A 387 -4.56 17.74 -15.02
CA GLN A 387 -5.43 18.77 -15.59
C GLN A 387 -6.89 18.30 -15.65
N GLY A 388 -7.81 19.07 -15.06
CA GLY A 388 -9.23 18.73 -14.99
C GLY A 388 -9.63 17.81 -13.83
N PHE A 389 -8.67 17.34 -13.03
CA PHE A 389 -8.89 16.39 -11.94
C PHE A 389 -8.32 16.92 -10.62
N GLU A 390 -8.86 18.05 -10.15
CA GLU A 390 -8.60 18.54 -8.79
C GLU A 390 -9.16 17.56 -7.74
N PHE A 391 -10.33 16.98 -8.03
CA PHE A 391 -11.03 16.01 -7.20
C PHE A 391 -11.06 14.63 -7.87
N PHE A 392 -11.21 13.57 -7.08
CA PHE A 392 -11.48 12.24 -7.64
C PHE A 392 -12.82 12.23 -8.37
N PRO A 393 -12.98 11.46 -9.45
CA PRO A 393 -14.24 11.32 -10.17
C PRO A 393 -15.39 11.01 -9.21
N ASP A 394 -16.52 11.68 -9.38
CA ASP A 394 -17.75 11.55 -8.58
C ASP A 394 -17.67 12.07 -7.13
N THR A 395 -16.53 12.62 -6.70
CA THR A 395 -16.34 13.12 -5.33
C THR A 395 -16.12 14.64 -5.27
N LYS A 396 -15.99 15.18 -4.06
CA LYS A 396 -15.44 16.52 -3.81
C LYS A 396 -14.10 16.45 -3.06
N ALA A 397 -13.46 15.29 -3.08
CA ALA A 397 -12.24 15.01 -2.34
C ALA A 397 -10.99 15.31 -3.19
N PRO A 398 -10.12 16.24 -2.73
CA PRO A 398 -8.90 16.57 -3.44
C PRO A 398 -8.01 15.35 -3.65
N VAL A 399 -7.52 15.15 -4.88
CA VAL A 399 -6.61 14.03 -5.23
C VAL A 399 -5.29 14.11 -4.48
N LEU A 400 -4.80 15.33 -4.28
CA LEU A 400 -3.52 15.61 -3.63
C LEU A 400 -3.58 15.52 -2.10
N GLY A 401 -4.77 15.31 -1.53
CA GLY A 401 -4.98 15.36 -0.09
C GLY A 401 -4.88 16.76 0.48
N ALA A 402 -5.03 16.83 1.80
CA ALA A 402 -4.85 18.04 2.58
C ALA A 402 -4.27 17.70 3.94
N LYS A 403 -3.28 18.48 4.38
CA LYS A 403 -2.76 18.38 5.74
C LYS A 403 -3.91 18.61 6.74
N SER A 404 -4.01 17.75 7.75
CA SER A 404 -4.92 17.96 8.86
C SER A 404 -4.29 18.87 9.93
N ASP A 405 -5.06 19.83 10.43
CA ASP A 405 -4.68 20.65 11.59
C ASP A 405 -5.07 19.99 12.93
N TYR A 406 -5.87 18.92 12.88
CA TYR A 406 -6.48 18.30 14.06
C TYR A 406 -5.95 16.89 14.34
N MET A 407 -5.54 16.15 13.30
CA MET A 407 -5.06 14.78 13.45
C MET A 407 -3.52 14.78 13.62
N PRO A 408 -2.99 14.23 14.72
CA PRO A 408 -1.55 14.11 14.87
C PRO A 408 -0.99 13.11 13.84
N PRO A 409 0.22 13.34 13.29
CA PRO A 409 0.83 12.47 12.28
C PRO A 409 0.90 11.01 12.70
N ILE A 410 1.16 10.70 13.98
CA ILE A 410 1.20 9.33 14.52
C ILE A 410 -0.03 8.47 14.20
N LEU A 411 -1.21 9.08 14.03
CA LEU A 411 -2.43 8.35 13.67
C LEU A 411 -2.59 8.11 12.17
N THR A 412 -1.97 8.96 11.35
CA THR A 412 -2.15 9.00 9.89
C THR A 412 -0.90 8.61 9.11
N THR A 413 0.20 8.26 9.80
CA THR A 413 1.49 7.90 9.23
C THR A 413 1.83 6.43 9.33
#